data_AF-A0A530RJC7-F1
#
_entry.id   AF-A0A530RJC7-F1
#
_cell.length_a   1.000
_cell.length_b   1.000
_cell.length_c   1.000
_cell.angle_alpha   90.00
_cell.angle_beta   90.00
_cell.angle_gamma   90.00
#
_symmetry.space_group_name_H-M   'P 1'
#
loop_
_entity.id
_entity.type
_entity.pdbx_description
1 polymer ?
#
loop_
_entity_poly.entity_id
_entity_poly.type
_entity_poly.pdbx_seq_one_letter_code
_entity_poly.pdbx_strand_id
1 'polypeptide(L)'
;MQADTREMEGESAPKGSGRVRLKTLDDLDRRTTAARVVFELRDNLAADLGGKANLSVMKLELIDNVACLGAMLKDAAASYITGQPDRHQRVHGPHKCATPSPCRSRA
;
A
#
# COMPACT_ATOMS: atom_id res chain seq x y z
N MET A 1 -29.45 -44.04 15.50
CA MET A 1 -28.57 -43.35 14.54
C MET A 1 -28.26 -41.98 15.15
N GLN A 2 -27.08 -41.80 15.72
CA GLN A 2 -26.64 -40.52 16.30
C GLN A 2 -26.16 -39.62 15.15
N ALA A 3 -26.61 -38.37 15.14
CA ALA A 3 -26.10 -37.35 14.24
C ALA A 3 -25.14 -36.46 15.04
N ASP A 4 -23.85 -36.62 14.76
CA ASP A 4 -22.76 -35.80 15.27
C ASP A 4 -23.02 -34.31 14.98
N THR A 5 -23.17 -33.56 16.07
CA THR A 5 -23.12 -32.10 16.04
C THR A 5 -21.67 -31.70 15.85
N ARG A 6 -21.26 -31.42 14.61
CA ARG A 6 -19.95 -30.83 14.32
C ARG A 6 -19.93 -29.40 14.87
N GLU A 7 -19.23 -29.24 15.98
CA GLU A 7 -18.86 -27.96 16.56
C GLU A 7 -18.12 -27.13 15.49
N MET A 8 -18.70 -25.99 15.10
CA MET A 8 -17.98 -24.97 14.36
C MET A 8 -17.01 -24.31 15.33
N GLU A 9 -15.73 -24.64 15.20
CA GLU A 9 -14.64 -23.91 15.83
C GLU A 9 -14.73 -22.44 15.38
N GLY A 10 -15.20 -21.59 16.29
CA GLY A 10 -15.17 -20.15 16.11
C GLY A 10 -13.72 -19.71 15.98
N GLU A 11 -13.34 -19.28 14.79
CA GLU A 11 -12.05 -18.64 14.53
C GLU A 11 -11.93 -17.43 15.46
N SER A 12 -11.18 -17.61 16.55
CA SER A 12 -11.00 -16.60 17.57
C SER A 12 -10.35 -15.36 16.96
N ALA A 13 -11.15 -14.31 16.77
CA ALA A 13 -10.65 -12.99 16.45
C ALA A 13 -9.53 -12.61 17.42
N PRO A 14 -8.40 -12.05 16.94
CA PRO A 14 -7.30 -11.70 17.81
C PRO A 14 -7.80 -10.71 18.88
N LYS A 15 -7.75 -11.13 20.14
CA LYS A 15 -8.04 -10.28 21.31
C LYS A 15 -6.91 -9.25 21.45
N GLY A 16 -6.97 -8.21 20.63
CA GLY A 16 -6.01 -7.11 20.62
C GLY A 16 -6.51 -5.92 21.40
N SER A 17 -6.55 -5.98 22.74
CA SER A 17 -6.66 -4.78 23.58
C SER A 17 -5.29 -4.09 23.73
N GLY A 18 -4.56 -3.95 22.64
CA GLY A 18 -3.24 -3.31 22.57
C GLY A 18 -3.32 -2.07 21.68
N ARG A 19 -2.70 -0.96 22.12
CA ARG A 19 -2.66 0.28 21.33
C ARG A 19 -2.14 -0.05 19.92
N VAL A 20 -2.90 0.34 18.90
CA VAL A 20 -2.47 0.23 17.49
C VAL A 20 -1.24 1.11 17.32
N ARG A 21 -0.08 0.49 17.06
CA ARG A 21 1.14 1.23 16.75
C ARG A 21 1.03 1.76 15.32
N LEU A 22 1.14 3.07 15.18
CA LEU A 22 1.27 3.70 13.88
C LEU A 22 2.65 3.29 13.32
N LYS A 23 2.65 2.81 12.08
CA LYS A 23 3.89 2.49 11.36
C LYS A 23 4.46 3.77 10.77
N THR A 24 5.77 3.92 10.83
CA THR A 24 6.47 5.03 10.20
C THR A 24 7.27 4.55 8.99
N LEU A 25 7.82 5.49 8.23
CA LEU A 25 8.77 5.23 7.14
C LEU A 25 9.99 4.42 7.60
N ASP A 26 10.41 4.58 8.86
CA ASP A 26 11.55 3.85 9.41
C ASP A 26 11.25 2.37 9.67
N ASP A 27 9.97 2.00 9.79
CA ASP A 27 9.54 0.62 9.94
C ASP A 27 9.51 -0.16 8.61
N LEU A 28 9.79 0.52 7.48
CA LEU A 28 9.73 -0.09 6.15
C LEU A 28 10.98 -0.94 5.88
N ASP A 29 10.80 -2.17 5.39
CA ASP A 29 11.94 -3.03 4.99
C ASP A 29 12.69 -2.39 3.82
N ARG A 30 13.89 -1.88 4.12
CA ARG A 30 14.79 -1.17 3.20
C ARG A 30 15.31 -2.03 2.04
N ARG A 31 15.11 -3.36 2.08
CA ARG A 31 15.49 -4.26 0.97
C ARG A 31 14.47 -4.27 -0.15
N THR A 32 13.24 -3.82 0.12
CA THR A 32 12.18 -3.77 -0.90
C THR A 32 12.45 -2.70 -1.94
N THR A 33 12.06 -2.96 -3.19
CA THR A 33 12.17 -1.98 -4.27
C THR A 33 11.38 -0.72 -3.96
N ALA A 34 10.21 -0.85 -3.33
CA ALA A 34 9.40 0.30 -2.90
C ALA A 34 10.16 1.19 -1.90
N ALA A 35 10.79 0.61 -0.88
CA ALA A 35 11.59 1.38 0.07
C ALA A 35 12.74 2.12 -0.61
N ARG A 36 13.46 1.44 -1.51
CA ARG A 36 14.56 2.05 -2.28
C ARG A 36 14.09 3.26 -3.08
N VAL A 37 12.98 3.11 -3.82
CA VAL A 37 12.41 4.18 -4.64
C VAL A 37 11.98 5.38 -3.78
N VAL A 38 11.41 5.14 -2.60
CA VAL A 38 11.01 6.21 -1.68
C VAL A 38 12.23 6.97 -1.14
N PHE A 39 13.23 6.27 -0.61
CA PHE A 39 14.42 6.93 -0.04
C PHE A 39 15.24 7.66 -1.10
N GLU A 40 15.37 7.10 -2.31
CA GLU A 40 16.05 7.75 -3.42
C GLU A 40 15.32 9.02 -3.87
N LEU A 41 13.99 8.96 -4.03
CA LEU A 41 13.19 10.12 -4.41
C LEU A 41 13.25 11.22 -3.34
N ARG A 42 13.19 10.84 -2.06
CA ARG A 42 13.36 11.75 -0.93
C ARG A 42 14.70 12.48 -0.99
N ASP A 43 15.79 11.73 -1.21
CA ASP A 43 17.13 12.29 -1.22
C ASP A 43 17.35 13.23 -2.41
N ASN A 44 16.82 12.88 -3.58
CA ASN A 44 16.86 13.74 -4.77
C ASN A 44 16.07 15.04 -4.56
N LEU A 45 14.84 14.96 -4.03
CA LEU A 45 14.02 16.15 -3.74
C LEU A 45 14.69 17.05 -2.70
N ALA A 46 15.32 16.45 -1.68
CA ALA A 46 16.07 17.22 -0.70
C ALA A 46 17.31 17.88 -1.33
N ALA A 47 18.01 17.21 -2.23
CA ALA A 47 19.15 17.76 -2.96
C ALA A 47 18.74 18.94 -3.85
N ASP A 48 17.64 18.81 -4.58
CA ASP A 48 17.09 19.86 -5.45
C ASP A 48 16.76 21.15 -4.67
N LEU A 49 16.30 21.01 -3.43
CA LEU A 49 15.95 22.15 -2.57
C LEU A 49 17.14 22.69 -1.76
N GLY A 50 18.37 22.29 -2.08
CA GLY A 50 19.60 22.79 -1.45
C GLY A 50 20.13 21.94 -0.30
N GLY A 51 19.68 20.70 -0.18
CA GLY A 51 20.13 19.71 0.80
C GLY A 51 19.38 19.76 2.13
N LYS A 52 19.31 18.62 2.82
CA LYS A 52 18.53 18.44 4.06
C LYS A 52 18.87 19.43 5.18
N ALA A 53 20.12 19.89 5.24
CA ALA A 53 20.58 20.83 6.26
C ALA A 53 19.95 22.23 6.14
N ASN A 54 19.48 22.61 4.94
CA ASN A 54 18.93 23.93 4.66
C ASN A 54 17.38 23.94 4.65
N LEU A 55 16.76 22.79 4.95
CA LEU A 55 15.31 22.63 4.89
C LEU A 55 14.68 22.74 6.26
N SER A 56 13.58 23.50 6.34
CA SER A 56 12.74 23.50 7.53
C SER A 56 12.05 22.15 7.70
N VAL A 57 11.69 21.82 8.94
CA VAL A 57 10.99 20.56 9.27
C VAL A 57 9.74 20.36 8.41
N MET A 58 8.96 21.43 8.18
CA MET A 58 7.78 21.38 7.31
C MET A 58 8.10 20.90 5.88
N LYS A 59 9.22 21.36 5.31
CA LYS A 59 9.64 20.93 3.96
C LYS A 59 10.09 19.49 3.97
N LEU A 60 10.79 19.04 5.01
CA LEU A 60 11.20 17.65 5.15
C LEU A 60 9.99 16.71 5.24
N GLU A 61 8.99 17.06 6.06
CA GLU A 61 7.74 16.30 6.15
C GLU A 61 7.00 16.25 4.81
N LEU A 62 6.96 17.36 4.07
CA LEU A 62 6.32 17.38 2.75
C LEU A 62 7.06 16.46 1.76
N ILE A 63 8.39 16.48 1.76
CA ILE A 63 9.21 15.62 0.90
C ILE A 63 8.95 14.14 1.23
N ASP A 64 8.88 13.78 2.50
CA ASP A 64 8.64 12.40 2.93
C ASP A 64 7.25 11.89 2.46
N ASN A 65 6.23 12.75 2.54
CA ASN A 65 4.89 12.45 2.01
C ASN A 65 4.85 12.32 0.48
N VAL A 66 5.49 13.25 -0.23
CA VAL A 66 5.58 13.22 -1.70
C VAL A 66 6.33 11.98 -2.18
N ALA A 67 7.40 11.60 -1.49
CA ALA A 67 8.18 10.41 -1.83
C ALA A 67 7.34 9.12 -1.69
N CYS A 68 6.56 9.00 -0.62
CA CYS A 68 5.63 7.88 -0.42
C CYS A 68 4.56 7.83 -1.51
N LEU A 69 3.89 8.96 -1.78
CA LEU A 69 2.87 9.07 -2.83
C LEU A 69 3.43 8.72 -4.21
N GLY A 70 4.64 9.17 -4.52
CA GLY A 70 5.33 8.86 -5.76
C GLY A 70 5.57 7.37 -5.95
N ALA A 71 5.96 6.65 -4.90
CA ALA A 71 6.13 5.19 -4.96
C ALA A 71 4.80 4.45 -5.17
N MET A 72 3.72 4.89 -4.49
CA MET A 72 2.38 4.35 -4.70
C MET A 72 1.90 4.56 -6.14
N LEU A 73 2.08 5.76 -6.69
CA LEU A 73 1.68 6.08 -8.07
C LEU A 73 2.47 5.27 -9.09
N LYS A 74 3.77 5.04 -8.88
CA LYS A 74 4.59 4.21 -9.78
C LYS A 74 4.12 2.76 -9.79
N ASP A 75 3.77 2.19 -8.64
CA ASP A 75 3.24 0.81 -8.56
C ASP A 75 1.86 0.70 -9.25
N ALA A 76 0.97 1.66 -9.01
CA ALA A 76 -0.34 1.72 -9.64
C ALA A 76 -0.22 1.90 -11.17
N ALA A 77 0.64 2.81 -11.63
CA ALA A 77 0.88 3.04 -13.06
C ALA A 77 1.46 1.80 -13.74
N ALA A 78 2.43 1.13 -13.11
CA ALA A 78 3.02 -0.09 -13.64
C ALA A 78 1.98 -1.23 -13.73
N SER A 79 1.14 -1.37 -12.70
CA SER A 79 0.05 -2.36 -12.67
C SER A 79 -0.97 -2.07 -13.76
N TYR A 80 -1.40 -0.81 -13.90
CA TYR A 80 -2.33 -0.38 -14.95
C TYR A 80 -1.79 -0.64 -16.36
N ILE A 81 -0.55 -0.25 -16.66
CA ILE A 81 0.07 -0.44 -17.99
C ILE A 81 0.25 -1.92 -18.33
N THR A 82 0.60 -2.75 -17.34
CA THR A 82 0.79 -4.20 -17.53
C THR A 82 -0.51 -5.00 -17.48
N GLY A 83 -1.65 -4.34 -17.24
CA GLY A 83 -2.95 -4.99 -17.10
C GLY A 83 -3.06 -5.90 -15.88
N GLN A 84 -2.16 -5.75 -14.89
CA GLN A 84 -2.21 -6.49 -13.64
C GLN A 84 -3.05 -5.73 -12.61
N PRO A 85 -3.74 -6.44 -11.70
CA PRO A 85 -4.39 -5.77 -10.58
C PRO A 85 -3.32 -5.14 -9.68
N ASP A 86 -3.62 -3.94 -9.20
CA ASP A 86 -2.78 -3.24 -8.23
C ASP A 86 -2.41 -4.18 -7.09
N ARG A 87 -1.12 -4.22 -6.74
CA ARG A 87 -0.60 -5.19 -5.77
C ARG A 87 -1.30 -5.07 -4.41
N HIS A 88 -1.77 -3.87 -4.07
CA HIS A 88 -2.58 -3.59 -2.88
C HIS A 88 -3.96 -4.27 -2.91
N GLN A 89 -4.62 -4.39 -4.07
CA GLN A 89 -5.91 -5.07 -4.20
C GLN A 89 -5.80 -6.59 -4.05
N ARG A 90 -4.61 -7.17 -4.26
CA ARG A 90 -4.40 -8.62 -4.04
C ARG A 90 -4.41 -9.02 -2.57
N VAL A 91 -3.96 -8.13 -1.67
CA VAL A 91 -3.80 -8.46 -0.23
C VAL A 91 -5.13 -8.44 0.52
N HIS A 92 -6.09 -7.63 0.08
CA HIS A 92 -7.40 -7.51 0.72
C HIS A 92 -8.48 -8.45 0.16
N GLY A 93 -8.10 -9.41 -0.69
CA GLY A 93 -9.07 -10.21 -1.45
C GLY A 93 -9.85 -9.34 -2.43
N PRO A 94 -10.47 -9.93 -3.47
CA PRO A 94 -11.24 -9.16 -4.42
C PRO A 94 -12.48 -8.61 -3.72
N HIS A 95 -12.43 -7.38 -3.21
CA HIS A 95 -13.59 -6.52 -3.33
C HIS A 95 -13.84 -6.43 -4.83
N LYS A 96 -14.81 -7.20 -5.31
CA LYS A 96 -15.26 -7.19 -6.69
C LYS A 96 -15.66 -5.76 -7.03
N CYS A 97 -14.72 -4.94 -7.47
CA CYS A 97 -14.99 -3.77 -8.27
C CYS A 97 -15.60 -4.35 -9.53
N ALA A 98 -16.94 -4.32 -9.59
CA ALA A 98 -17.69 -4.65 -10.77
C ALA A 98 -17.12 -3.81 -11.91
N THR A 99 -16.32 -4.43 -12.77
CA THR A 99 -16.05 -3.88 -14.08
C THR A 99 -17.40 -3.72 -14.77
N PRO A 100 -17.71 -2.58 -15.41
CA PRO A 100 -18.87 -2.52 -16.26
C PRO A 100 -18.62 -3.50 -17.41
N SER A 101 -19.36 -4.59 -17.41
CA SER A 101 -19.41 -5.57 -18.50
C SER A 101 -19.52 -4.83 -19.83
N PRO A 102 -18.73 -5.17 -20.87
CA PRO A 102 -18.94 -4.58 -22.17
C PRO A 102 -20.31 -5.05 -22.67
N CYS A 103 -21.23 -4.09 -22.87
CA CYS A 103 -22.49 -4.29 -23.57
C CYS A 103 -22.20 -4.93 -24.93
N ARG A 104 -22.32 -6.26 -24.99
CA ARG A 104 -22.34 -7.01 -26.23
C ARG A 104 -23.76 -6.94 -26.77
N SER A 105 -24.13 -5.80 -27.37
CA SER A 105 -25.36 -5.68 -28.15
C SER A 105 -25.18 -6.50 -29.43
N ARG A 106 -25.62 -7.75 -29.38
CA ARG A 106 -26.09 -8.50 -30.54
C ARG A 106 -27.51 -8.03 -30.83
N ALA A 107 -27.68 -7.30 -31.92
CA ALA A 107 -28.88 -7.27 -32.76
C ALA A 107 -28.45 -6.77 -34.14
#